data_AF-A0A084H061-F1
#
_entry.id   AF-A0A084H061-F1
#
_cell.length_a   1.000
_cell.length_b   1.000
_cell.length_c   1.000
_cell.angle_alpha   90.00
_cell.angle_beta   90.00
_cell.angle_gamma   90.00
#
_symmetry.space_group_name_H-M   'P 1'
#
loop_
_entity.id
_entity.type
_entity.pdbx_description
1 polymer ?
#
loop_
_entity_poly.entity_id
_entity_poly.type
_entity_poly.pdbx_seq_one_letter_code
_entity_poly.pdbx_strand_id
1 'polypeptide(L)' 'MKSPYQVCAACIHFQSFRAEGRMIYRCSRLGFETKPDYSFDCWSPKESVKKLMEKRGDQQDEQRT' A
#
# COMPACT_ATOMS: atom_id res chain seq x y z
N MET A 1 15.62 7.52 1.20
CA MET A 1 14.57 7.96 2.13
C MET A 1 13.60 6.80 2.35
N LYS A 2 13.39 6.33 3.58
CA LYS A 2 12.38 5.32 3.89
C LYS A 2 11.05 6.04 4.06
N SER A 3 10.10 5.82 3.17
CA SER A 3 8.72 6.29 3.32
C SER A 3 8.18 5.79 4.67
N PRO A 4 7.59 6.63 5.53
CA PRO A 4 7.05 6.21 6.83
C PRO A 4 5.85 5.25 6.70
N TYR A 5 5.36 5.08 5.47
CA TYR A 5 4.25 4.21 5.14
C TYR A 5 4.78 2.89 4.58
N GLN A 6 4.31 1.77 5.16
CA GLN A 6 4.41 0.45 4.51
C GLN A 6 3.49 0.47 3.28
N VAL A 7 4.05 0.99 2.18
CA VAL A 7 3.35 1.34 0.94
C VAL A 7 2.49 0.19 0.42
N CYS A 8 2.98 -1.05 0.53
CA CYS A 8 2.26 -2.20 0.03
C CYS A 8 0.98 -2.46 0.81
N ALA A 9 0.97 -2.42 2.15
CA ALA A 9 -0.25 -2.63 2.93
C ALA A 9 -1.32 -1.56 2.68
N ALA A 10 -0.89 -0.33 2.36
CA ALA A 10 -1.76 0.80 2.03
C ALA A 10 -2.20 0.87 0.55
N CYS A 11 -1.66 -0.01 -0.30
CA CYS A 11 -1.90 0.00 -1.75
C CYS A 11 -3.29 -0.55 -2.12
N ILE A 12 -3.94 0.04 -3.13
CA ILE A 12 -5.22 -0.46 -3.68
C ILE A 12 -5.14 -1.92 -4.15
N HIS A 13 -3.96 -2.37 -4.57
CA HIS A 13 -3.73 -3.71 -5.09
C HIS A 13 -3.42 -4.74 -4.00
N PHE A 14 -3.30 -4.32 -2.74
CA PHE A 14 -3.01 -5.22 -1.64
C PHE A 14 -4.27 -5.97 -1.22
N GLN A 15 -4.20 -7.29 -1.36
CA GLN A 15 -5.25 -8.23 -1.00
C GLN A 15 -4.77 -9.11 0.15
N SER A 16 -5.64 -9.30 1.13
CA SER A 16 -5.44 -10.24 2.24
C SER A 16 -6.59 -11.23 2.25
N PHE A 17 -6.28 -12.52 2.24
CA PHE A 17 -7.29 -13.57 2.30
C PHE A 17 -6.83 -14.70 3.21
N ARG A 18 -7.79 -15.43 3.78
CA ARG A 18 -7.51 -16.64 4.57
C ARG A 18 -7.57 -17.85 3.64
N ALA A 19 -6.49 -18.60 3.60
CA ALA A 19 -6.40 -19.86 2.88
C ALA A 19 -5.72 -20.89 3.78
N GLU A 20 -6.27 -22.11 3.85
CA GLU A 20 -5.70 -23.22 4.64
C GLU A 20 -5.36 -22.86 6.10
N GLY A 21 -6.20 -22.03 6.73
CA GLY A 21 -5.99 -21.58 8.10
C GLY A 21 -4.87 -20.55 8.30
N ARG A 22 -4.27 -20.05 7.21
CA ARG A 22 -3.21 -19.02 7.24
C ARG A 22 -3.70 -17.73 6.56
N MET A 23 -3.19 -16.60 7.04
CA MET A 23 -3.35 -15.32 6.35
C MET A 23 -2.36 -15.24 5.21
N ILE A 24 -2.85 -15.11 3.98
CA ILE A 24 -2.05 -14.89 2.79
C ILE A 24 -2.25 -13.45 2.33
N TYR A 25 -1.16 -12.80 1.95
CA TYR A 25 -1.18 -11.47 1.37
C TYR A 25 -0.68 -11.54 -0.07
N ARG A 26 -1.40 -10.90 -0.99
CA ARG A 26 -1.08 -10.94 -2.43
C ARG A 26 -1.23 -9.56 -3.03
N CYS A 27 -0.38 -9.24 -4.00
CA CYS A 27 -0.54 -8.08 -4.85
C CYS A 27 -1.36 -8.47 -6.09
N SER A 28 -2.54 -7.89 -6.29
CA SER A 28 -3.37 -8.17 -7.47
C SER A 28 -2.75 -7.69 -8.78
N ARG A 29 -1.94 -6.62 -8.73
CA ARG A 29 -1.24 -6.07 -9.88
C ARG A 29 -0.11 -6.98 -10.38
N LEU A 30 0.74 -7.44 -9.47
CA LEU A 30 1.90 -8.27 -9.83
C LEU A 30 1.56 -9.76 -9.85
N GLY A 31 0.47 -10.16 -9.19
CA GLY A 31 0.06 -11.56 -9.10
C GLY A 31 0.85 -12.39 -8.09
N PHE A 32 1.88 -11.85 -7.44
CA PHE A 32 2.71 -12.55 -6.46
C PHE A 32 2.25 -12.37 -5.02
N GLU A 33 2.61 -13.35 -4.19
CA GLU A 33 2.49 -13.27 -2.74
C GLU A 33 3.41 -12.16 -2.20
N THR A 34 2.87 -11.31 -1.33
CA THR A 34 3.58 -10.19 -0.73
C THR A 34 3.58 -10.34 0.79
N LYS A 35 4.42 -9.58 1.48
CA LYS A 35 4.34 -9.43 2.94
C LYS A 35 4.05 -7.99 3.32
N PRO A 36 3.44 -7.72 4.48
CA PRO A 36 3.20 -6.36 4.97
C PRO A 36 4.50 -5.55 5.13
N ASP A 37 5.61 -6.23 5.43
CA ASP A 37 6.94 -5.63 5.57
C ASP A 37 7.59 -5.21 4.25
N TYR A 38 7.02 -5.61 3.11
CA TYR A 38 7.57 -5.28 1.81
C TYR A 38 7.23 -3.85 1.42
N SER A 39 8.19 -3.19 0.77
CA SER A 39 8.04 -1.85 0.20
C SER A 39 8.34 -1.94 -1.28
N PHE A 40 7.29 -1.88 -2.09
CA PHE A 40 7.41 -1.81 -3.55
C PHE A 40 7.34 -0.35 -3.98
N ASP A 41 8.09 -0.02 -5.02
CA ASP A 41 8.06 1.30 -5.66
C ASP A 41 6.71 1.55 -6.37
N CYS A 42 5.95 0.49 -6.67
CA CYS A 42 4.60 0.60 -7.19
C CYS A 42 3.58 0.89 -6.07
N TRP A 43 3.44 2.15 -5.69
CA TRP A 43 2.47 2.57 -4.68
C TRP A 43 1.30 3.38 -5.26
N SER A 44 0.09 2.92 -5.01
CA SER A 44 -1.13 3.66 -5.31
C SER A 44 -2.04 3.58 -4.07
N PRO A 45 -2.09 4.63 -3.24
CA PRO A 45 -2.82 4.59 -1.97
C PRO A 45 -4.32 4.44 -2.21
N LYS A 46 -4.97 3.65 -1.34
CA LYS A 46 -6.44 3.57 -1.26
C LYS A 46 -7.02 4.95 -0.97
N GLU A 47 -8.23 5.21 -1.46
CA GLU A 47 -8.90 6.49 -1.22
C GLU A 47 -9.02 6.82 0.28
N SER A 48 -9.30 5.81 1.12
CA SER A 48 -9.32 5.97 2.58
C SER A 48 -7.95 6.38 3.14
N VAL A 49 -6.86 5.91 2.55
CA VAL A 49 -5.49 6.29 2.94
C VAL A 49 -5.20 7.71 2.46
N LYS A 50 -5.59 8.08 1.23
CA LYS A 50 -5.48 9.48 0.75
C LYS A 50 -6.18 10.44 1.70
N LYS A 51 -7.41 10.15 2.10
CA LYS A 51 -8.17 10.95 3.09
C LYS A 51 -7.46 11.05 4.45
N LEU A 52 -6.77 9.99 4.88
CA LEU A 52 -5.97 10.00 6.12
C LEU A 52 -4.70 10.84 5.98
N MET A 53 -4.06 10.82 4.81
CA MET A 53 -2.89 11.67 4.52
C MET A 53 -3.29 13.14 4.50
N GLU A 54 -4.39 13.48 3.82
CA GLU A 54 -4.97 14.83 3.79
C GLU A 54 -5.30 15.32 5.20
N LYS A 55 -5.94 14.49 6.04
CA LYS A 55 -6.26 14.83 7.44
C LYS A 55 -5.02 15.04 8.31
N ARG A 56 -3.91 14.40 7.99
CA ARG A 56 -2.63 14.56 8.72
C ARG A 56 -1.84 15.79 8.26
N GLY A 57 -2.33 16.52 7.24
CA GLY A 57 -1.60 17.63 6.65
C GLY A 57 -0.41 17.19 5.78
N ASP A 58 -0.34 15.90 5.41
CA ASP A 58 0.65 15.36 4.48
C ASP A 58 0.20 15.74 3.06
N GLN A 59 0.32 17.02 2.71
CA GLN A 59 0.26 17.47 1.33
C GLN A 59 1.50 16.90 0.63
N GLN A 60 1.39 15.69 0.09
CA GLN A 60 2.34 15.24 -0.91
C GLN A 60 2.00 15.95 -2.20
N ASP A 61 2.61 17.13 -2.31
CA ASP A 61 3.05 17.84 -3.50
C ASP A 61 2.83 17.02 -4.79
N GLU A 62 1.63 17.16 -5.34
CA GLU A 62 1.39 16.93 -6.74
C GLU A 62 2.15 18.03 -7.48
N GLN A 63 3.38 17.72 -7.93
CA GLN A 63 4.04 18.24 -9.15
C GLN A 63 5.57 18.29 -8.98
N ARG A 64 6.28 17.35 -9.62
CA ARG A 64 7.52 17.74 -10.33
C ARG A 64 7.81 16.84 -11.53
N THR A 65 7.34 17.35 -12.68
CA THR A 65 7.94 17.34 -14.02
C THR A 65 8.41 16.03 -14.64
#